data_AF-A0A6N2AV31-F1
#
_entry.id   AF-A0A6N2AV31-F1
#
_cell.length_a   1.000
_cell.length_b   1.000
_cell.length_c   1.000
_cell.angle_alpha   90.00
_cell.angle_beta   90.00
_cell.angle_gamma   90.00
#
_symmetry.space_group_name_H-M   'P 1'
#
loop_
_entity.id
_entity.type
_entity.pdbx_description
1 polymer ?
#
loop_
_entity_poly.entity_id
_entity_poly.type
_entity_poly.pdbx_seq_one_letter_code
_entity_poly.pdbx_strand_id
1 'polypeptide(L)'
;MLRRCNDGEGADHVILIDDELSESFSNVIFIDVPESTPKKFRCDIIFIDDDDESNNNCITTQRERIKETSEYKKALEEELESRQKALAIQAEEAKKLKLMLRRKKAENIRLLEIEKRQMQRVEEMRETQKKDVENTNLKEQMRFEVRKELSKVEMTCHDMASLLCGLGIIVGDGTSHEVRVAYRKALLKFHPDRSSQSDLRQQVEAEEMFKLISRMKDKYLPTL
;
A
#
# COMPACT_ATOMS: atom_id res chain seq x y z
N MET A 1 14.96 -20.28 9.98
CA MET A 1 15.97 -20.99 10.83
C MET A 1 15.66 -22.49 10.83
N LEU A 2 16.66 -23.38 10.73
CA LEU A 2 16.44 -24.85 10.82
C LEU A 2 16.19 -25.27 12.28
N ARG A 3 15.05 -25.90 12.56
CA ARG A 3 14.80 -26.59 13.85
C ARG A 3 14.65 -28.09 13.62
N ARG A 4 15.46 -28.87 14.35
CA ARG A 4 15.35 -30.32 14.47
C ARG A 4 14.42 -30.65 15.64
N CYS A 5 13.34 -31.38 15.39
CA CYS A 5 12.58 -32.06 16.44
C CYS A 5 12.93 -33.55 16.39
N ASN A 6 13.07 -34.17 17.56
CA ASN A 6 13.54 -35.53 17.73
C ASN A 6 12.46 -36.31 18.51
N ASP A 7 11.79 -37.22 17.84
CA ASP A 7 10.57 -37.86 18.36
C ASP A 7 10.87 -39.22 19.03
N GLY A 8 12.12 -39.46 19.44
CA GLY A 8 12.50 -40.59 20.28
C GLY A 8 12.60 -41.96 19.58
N GLU A 9 12.14 -42.11 18.33
CA GLU A 9 12.21 -43.38 17.57
C GLU A 9 13.31 -43.43 16.49
N GLY A 10 14.30 -42.54 16.54
CA GLY A 10 15.52 -42.66 15.73
C GLY A 10 15.37 -42.30 14.25
N ALA A 11 14.28 -41.65 13.85
CA ALA A 11 14.13 -41.06 12.53
C ALA A 11 14.34 -39.53 12.60
N ASP A 12 15.36 -39.03 11.90
CA ASP A 12 15.58 -37.60 11.70
C ASP A 12 14.61 -37.08 10.62
N HIS A 13 13.54 -36.39 11.03
CA HIS A 13 12.66 -35.68 10.10
C HIS A 13 13.09 -34.22 9.99
N VAL A 14 13.56 -33.82 8.79
CA VAL A 14 13.91 -32.43 8.50
C VAL A 14 12.66 -31.69 8.02
N ILE A 15 12.15 -30.79 8.86
CA ILE A 15 11.03 -29.92 8.52
C ILE A 15 11.60 -28.59 7.99
N LEU A 16 11.30 -28.28 6.74
CA LEU A 16 11.60 -26.98 6.15
C LEU A 16 10.43 -26.03 6.43
N ILE A 17 10.64 -25.08 7.34
CA ILE A 17 9.71 -23.97 7.57
C ILE A 17 10.29 -22.75 6.84
N ASP A 18 9.55 -22.27 5.85
CA ASP A 18 9.85 -21.03 5.16
C ASP A 18 9.35 -19.86 6.02
N ASP A 19 10.27 -19.02 6.50
CA ASP A 19 10.01 -17.97 7.51
C ASP A 19 9.30 -16.72 6.92
N GLU A 20 8.86 -16.71 5.65
CA GLU A 20 8.27 -15.52 4.99
C GLU A 20 6.73 -15.51 4.86
N LEU A 21 6.00 -16.45 5.47
CA LEU A 21 4.53 -16.44 5.46
C LEU A 21 3.96 -16.10 6.84
N SER A 22 4.07 -14.84 7.23
CA SER A 22 3.21 -14.28 8.27
C SER A 22 1.76 -14.28 7.79
N GLU A 23 0.87 -14.82 8.62
CA GLU A 23 -0.61 -14.70 8.57
C GLU A 23 -1.39 -15.71 7.70
N SER A 24 -1.15 -17.01 7.92
CA SER A 24 -2.22 -18.00 8.18
C SER A 24 -1.61 -19.39 8.36
N PHE A 25 -1.65 -19.90 9.59
CA PHE A 25 -1.25 -21.28 9.90
C PHE A 25 -2.35 -22.25 9.43
N SER A 26 -2.23 -22.80 8.22
CA SER A 26 -2.95 -24.03 7.85
C SER A 26 -2.53 -24.60 6.49
N ASN A 27 -1.24 -24.81 6.22
CA ASN A 27 -0.82 -25.64 5.09
C ASN A 27 0.41 -26.50 5.47
N VAL A 28 0.21 -27.44 6.40
CA VAL A 28 1.13 -28.56 6.56
C VAL A 28 0.86 -29.51 5.40
N ILE A 29 1.76 -29.54 4.41
CA ILE A 29 1.71 -30.52 3.33
C ILE A 29 2.40 -31.78 3.87
N PHE A 30 1.61 -32.78 4.24
CA PHE A 30 2.12 -34.14 4.41
C PHE A 30 2.49 -34.66 3.03
N ILE A 31 3.78 -34.65 2.71
CA ILE A 31 4.28 -35.44 1.59
C ILE A 31 4.30 -36.87 2.11
N ASP A 32 3.27 -37.65 1.77
CA ASP A 32 3.38 -39.11 1.80
C ASP A 32 4.47 -39.49 0.80
N VAL A 33 5.71 -39.48 1.28
CA VAL A 33 6.78 -40.24 0.65
C VAL A 33 6.32 -41.69 0.77
N PRO A 34 6.03 -42.40 -0.33
CA PRO A 34 5.67 -43.79 -0.22
C PRO A 34 6.82 -44.48 0.51
N GLU A 35 6.51 -45.07 1.66
CA GLU A 35 7.40 -45.88 2.45
C GLU A 35 7.99 -46.96 1.53
N SER A 36 9.14 -46.69 0.93
CA SER A 36 9.97 -47.75 0.37
C SER A 36 10.68 -48.41 1.55
N THR A 37 9.90 -49.09 2.39
CA THR A 37 10.50 -50.08 3.27
C THR A 37 10.82 -51.28 2.40
N PRO A 38 12.10 -51.70 2.27
CA PRO A 38 12.33 -53.08 1.96
C PRO A 38 11.86 -53.83 3.21
N LYS A 39 10.63 -54.35 3.20
CA LYS A 39 10.25 -55.40 4.15
C LYS A 39 11.29 -56.50 3.97
N LYS A 40 12.26 -56.53 4.89
CA LYS A 40 13.16 -57.66 5.08
C LYS A 40 12.26 -58.82 5.45
N PHE A 41 11.82 -59.56 4.43
CA PHE A 41 11.43 -60.94 4.65
C PHE A 41 12.70 -61.61 5.18
N ARG A 42 12.71 -61.93 6.48
CA ARG A 42 13.55 -63.00 6.99
C ARG A 42 13.11 -64.25 6.25
N CYS A 43 13.74 -64.50 5.11
CA CYS A 43 13.81 -65.83 4.56
C CYS A 43 14.77 -66.57 5.48
N ASP A 44 14.23 -67.40 6.36
CA ASP A 44 15.02 -68.50 6.90
C ASP A 44 15.41 -69.35 5.70
N ILE A 45 16.68 -69.22 5.29
CA ILE A 45 17.27 -70.10 4.28
C ILE A 45 17.48 -71.43 5.00
N ILE A 46 16.53 -72.34 4.84
CA ILE A 46 16.75 -73.75 5.14
C ILE A 46 17.65 -74.27 4.03
N PHE A 47 18.92 -74.49 4.33
CA PHE A 47 19.79 -75.31 3.50
C PHE A 47 19.32 -76.75 3.67
N ILE A 48 18.59 -77.25 2.68
CA ILE A 48 18.37 -78.68 2.51
C ILE A 48 19.51 -79.14 1.59
N ASP A 49 20.52 -79.77 2.17
CA ASP A 49 21.47 -80.58 1.42
C ASP A 49 20.74 -81.87 1.03
N ASP A 50 20.24 -81.92 -0.20
CA ASP A 50 19.80 -83.16 -0.83
C ASP A 50 20.51 -83.26 -2.19
N ASP A 51 21.58 -84.05 -2.20
CA ASP A 51 22.07 -84.76 -3.37
C ASP A 51 20.91 -85.60 -3.93
N ASP A 52 20.23 -85.12 -4.97
CA ASP A 52 19.52 -86.00 -5.90
C ASP A 52 19.25 -85.29 -7.23
N GLU A 53 19.88 -85.81 -8.29
CA GLU A 53 19.54 -85.55 -9.68
C GLU A 53 18.09 -85.99 -9.95
N SER A 54 17.12 -85.07 -9.86
CA SER A 54 16.06 -84.94 -10.88
C SER A 54 15.07 -83.81 -10.55
N ASN A 55 14.79 -83.01 -11.57
CA ASN A 55 13.56 -82.21 -11.73
C ASN A 55 13.36 -80.97 -10.83
N ASN A 56 14.39 -80.11 -10.74
CA ASN A 56 14.25 -78.73 -10.26
C ASN A 56 13.63 -77.79 -11.30
N ASN A 57 12.46 -78.14 -11.84
CA ASN A 57 11.82 -77.40 -12.93
C ASN A 57 10.30 -77.22 -12.79
N CYS A 58 9.78 -77.21 -11.55
CA CYS A 58 8.32 -77.26 -11.38
C CYS A 58 7.65 -75.95 -10.94
N ILE A 59 8.16 -75.16 -9.99
CA ILE A 59 7.36 -74.05 -9.41
C ILE A 59 7.82 -72.65 -9.88
N THR A 60 9.12 -72.39 -9.91
CA THR A 60 9.69 -71.12 -10.39
C THR A 60 9.47 -70.92 -11.88
N THR A 61 9.77 -71.95 -12.68
CA THR A 61 9.52 -71.98 -14.12
C THR A 61 8.04 -71.93 -14.49
N GLN A 62 7.12 -72.41 -13.64
CA GLN A 62 5.68 -72.31 -13.93
C GLN A 62 5.15 -70.89 -13.71
N ARG A 63 5.61 -70.16 -12.68
CA ARG A 63 5.27 -68.73 -12.51
C ARG A 63 5.85 -67.85 -13.62
N GLU A 64 7.07 -68.15 -14.09
CA GLU A 64 7.66 -67.46 -15.24
C GLU A 64 6.91 -67.76 -16.54
N ARG A 65 6.55 -69.02 -16.80
CA ARG A 65 5.70 -69.39 -17.93
C ARG A 65 4.32 -68.72 -17.88
N ILE A 66 3.73 -68.54 -16.70
CA ILE A 66 2.46 -67.80 -16.53
C ILE A 66 2.64 -66.32 -16.94
N LYS A 67 3.78 -65.69 -16.67
CA LYS A 67 4.06 -64.32 -17.13
C LYS A 67 4.26 -64.20 -18.64
N GLU A 68 4.61 -65.31 -19.29
CA GLU A 68 4.74 -65.39 -20.74
C GLU A 68 3.41 -65.61 -21.45
N THR A 69 2.37 -66.06 -20.72
CA THR A 69 1.02 -66.23 -21.25
C THR A 69 0.46 -64.90 -21.77
N SER A 70 -0.32 -64.99 -22.84
CA SER A 70 -0.99 -63.84 -23.45
C SER A 70 -1.94 -63.12 -22.48
N GLU A 71 -2.56 -63.85 -21.56
CA GLU A 71 -3.49 -63.31 -20.57
C GLU A 71 -2.79 -62.44 -19.53
N TYR A 72 -1.63 -62.86 -19.00
CA TYR A 72 -0.86 -62.06 -18.06
C TYR A 72 -0.32 -60.77 -18.70
N LYS A 73 0.20 -60.86 -19.94
CA LYS A 73 0.70 -59.68 -20.67
C LYS A 73 -0.42 -58.67 -20.93
N LYS A 74 -1.61 -59.16 -21.30
CA LYS A 74 -2.81 -58.32 -21.50
C LYS A 74 -3.26 -57.65 -20.20
N ALA A 75 -3.29 -58.39 -19.08
CA ALA A 75 -3.66 -57.83 -17.78
C ALA A 75 -2.66 -56.75 -17.31
N LEU A 76 -1.36 -56.95 -17.54
CA LEU A 76 -0.33 -55.97 -17.21
C LEU A 76 -0.43 -54.71 -18.08
N GLU A 77 -0.70 -54.86 -19.39
CA GLU A 77 -0.91 -53.75 -20.30
C GLU A 77 -2.15 -52.93 -19.90
N GLU A 78 -3.26 -53.59 -19.58
CA GLU A 78 -4.48 -52.94 -19.09
C GLU A 78 -4.25 -52.19 -17.76
N GLU A 79 -3.51 -52.77 -16.82
CA GLU A 79 -3.15 -52.11 -15.57
C GLU A 79 -2.28 -50.86 -15.80
N LEU A 80 -1.28 -50.96 -16.69
CA LEU A 80 -0.43 -49.83 -17.06
C LEU A 80 -1.21 -48.72 -17.75
N GLU A 81 -2.12 -49.06 -18.67
CA GLU A 81 -3.00 -48.09 -19.30
C GLU A 81 -3.93 -47.39 -18.30
N SER A 82 -4.50 -48.16 -17.36
CA SER A 82 -5.33 -47.60 -16.28
C SER A 82 -4.54 -46.61 -15.43
N ARG A 83 -3.30 -46.96 -15.07
CA ARG A 83 -2.40 -46.09 -14.32
C ARG A 83 -2.00 -44.84 -15.11
N GLN A 84 -1.72 -44.97 -16.41
CA GLN A 84 -1.42 -43.83 -17.28
C GLN A 84 -2.62 -42.87 -17.40
N LYS A 85 -3.84 -43.41 -17.52
CA LYS A 85 -5.07 -42.60 -17.54
C LYS A 85 -5.27 -41.84 -16.22
N ALA A 86 -5.07 -42.50 -15.08
CA ALA A 86 -5.16 -41.85 -13.77
C ALA A 86 -4.14 -40.70 -13.61
N LEU A 87 -2.89 -40.92 -14.02
CA LEU A 87 -1.85 -39.89 -14.00
C LEU A 87 -2.17 -38.71 -14.92
N ALA A 88 -2.73 -38.98 -16.11
CA ALA A 88 -3.14 -37.93 -17.05
C ALA A 88 -4.27 -37.07 -16.47
N ILE A 89 -5.27 -37.68 -15.83
CA ILE A 89 -6.37 -36.97 -15.16
C ILE A 89 -5.82 -36.09 -14.05
N GLN A 90 -4.96 -36.62 -13.17
CA GLN A 90 -4.35 -35.86 -12.08
C GLN A 90 -3.52 -34.68 -12.60
N ALA A 91 -2.77 -34.87 -13.68
CA ALA A 91 -2.00 -33.81 -14.31
C ALA A 91 -2.89 -32.71 -14.92
N GLU A 92 -4.05 -33.07 -15.50
CA GLU A 92 -5.02 -32.12 -16.01
C GLU A 92 -5.67 -31.30 -14.88
N GLU A 93 -6.06 -31.95 -13.79
CA GLU A 93 -6.62 -31.30 -12.61
C GLU A 93 -5.63 -30.34 -11.95
N ALA A 94 -4.36 -30.75 -11.80
CA ALA A 94 -3.30 -29.90 -11.28
C ALA A 94 -3.07 -28.66 -12.17
N LYS A 95 -3.13 -28.82 -13.50
CA LYS A 95 -3.05 -27.69 -14.45
C LYS A 95 -4.23 -26.74 -14.29
N LYS A 96 -5.46 -27.26 -14.20
CA LYS A 96 -6.68 -26.45 -13.99
C LYS A 96 -6.61 -25.68 -12.66
N LEU A 97 -6.19 -26.33 -11.59
CA LEU A 97 -6.03 -25.71 -10.27
C LEU A 97 -5.00 -24.58 -10.30
N LYS A 98 -3.83 -24.83 -10.90
CA LYS A 98 -2.77 -23.82 -11.04
C LYS A 98 -3.23 -22.60 -11.84
N LEU A 99 -3.99 -22.82 -12.91
CA LEU A 99 -4.57 -21.74 -13.71
C LEU A 99 -5.57 -20.90 -12.90
N MET A 100 -6.46 -21.56 -12.14
CA MET A 100 -7.45 -20.90 -11.30
C MET A 100 -6.79 -20.06 -10.20
N LEU A 101 -5.77 -20.60 -9.52
CA LEU A 101 -5.01 -19.86 -8.50
C LEU A 101 -4.29 -18.64 -9.09
N ARG A 102 -3.71 -18.77 -10.29
CA ARG A 102 -3.10 -17.63 -10.99
C ARG A 102 -4.10 -16.52 -11.30
N ARG A 103 -5.31 -16.88 -11.73
CA ARG A 103 -6.40 -15.92 -11.98
C ARG A 103 -6.82 -15.21 -10.69
N LYS A 104 -7.07 -15.96 -9.62
CA LYS A 104 -7.43 -15.39 -8.30
C LYS A 104 -6.34 -14.46 -7.77
N LYS A 105 -5.07 -14.84 -7.89
CA LYS A 105 -3.94 -13.99 -7.47
C LYS A 105 -3.89 -12.69 -8.28
N ALA A 106 -4.04 -12.76 -9.59
CA ALA A 106 -4.05 -11.58 -10.45
C ALA A 106 -5.23 -10.64 -10.15
N GLU A 107 -6.41 -11.20 -9.89
CA GLU A 107 -7.60 -10.44 -9.52
C GLU A 107 -7.45 -9.77 -8.15
N ASN A 108 -6.93 -10.49 -7.15
CA ASN A 108 -6.64 -9.94 -5.82
C ASN A 108 -5.62 -8.78 -5.91
N ILE A 109 -4.52 -8.95 -6.65
CA ILE A 109 -3.54 -7.88 -6.89
C ILE A 109 -4.22 -6.66 -7.53
N ARG A 110 -5.08 -6.87 -8.53
CA ARG A 110 -5.81 -5.78 -9.20
C ARG A 110 -6.75 -5.05 -8.23
N LEU A 111 -7.47 -5.77 -7.37
CA LEU A 111 -8.36 -5.19 -6.37
C LEU A 111 -7.58 -4.33 -5.36
N LEU A 112 -6.47 -4.85 -4.84
CA LEU A 112 -5.59 -4.14 -3.92
C LEU A 112 -5.00 -2.86 -4.56
N GLU A 113 -4.63 -2.92 -5.84
CA GLU A 113 -4.12 -1.74 -6.55
C GLU A 113 -5.19 -0.65 -6.70
N ILE A 114 -6.43 -1.04 -7.01
CA ILE A 114 -7.57 -0.11 -7.11
C ILE A 114 -7.86 0.52 -5.74
N GLU A 115 -7.91 -0.28 -4.68
CA GLU A 115 -8.14 0.19 -3.31
C GLU A 115 -7.05 1.16 -2.87
N LYS A 116 -5.78 0.83 -3.10
CA LYS A 116 -4.64 1.70 -2.80
C LYS A 116 -4.77 3.06 -3.50
N ARG A 117 -5.15 3.07 -4.78
CA ARG A 117 -5.37 4.32 -5.54
C ARG A 117 -6.59 5.11 -5.05
N GLN A 118 -7.65 4.44 -4.62
CA GLN A 118 -8.81 5.11 -4.02
C GLN A 118 -8.43 5.76 -2.69
N MET A 119 -7.75 5.02 -1.82
CA MET A 119 -7.27 5.50 -0.53
C MET A 119 -6.32 6.68 -0.71
N GLN A 120 -5.36 6.60 -1.63
CA GLN A 120 -4.44 7.70 -1.92
C GLN A 120 -5.16 8.97 -2.38
N ARG A 121 -6.14 8.86 -3.30
CA ARG A 121 -6.92 10.03 -3.75
C ARG A 121 -7.71 10.67 -2.62
N VAL A 122 -8.33 9.86 -1.76
CA VAL A 122 -9.08 10.35 -0.60
C VAL A 122 -8.15 11.04 0.39
N GLU A 123 -6.98 10.47 0.63
CA GLU A 123 -5.99 11.05 1.55
C GLU A 123 -5.42 12.37 1.02
N GLU A 124 -5.09 12.45 -0.28
CA GLU A 124 -4.67 13.70 -0.93
C GLU A 124 -5.74 14.79 -0.81
N MET A 125 -7.02 14.45 -0.99
CA MET A 125 -8.13 15.38 -0.79
C MET A 125 -8.24 15.85 0.66
N ARG A 126 -8.11 14.93 1.64
CA ARG A 126 -8.17 15.24 3.07
C ARG A 126 -7.03 16.15 3.49
N GLU A 127 -5.81 15.86 3.05
CA GLU A 127 -4.63 16.68 3.34
C GLU A 127 -4.74 18.06 2.71
N THR A 128 -5.26 18.17 1.48
CA THR A 128 -5.51 19.47 0.85
C THR A 128 -6.55 20.27 1.64
N GLN A 129 -7.68 19.65 1.99
CA GLN A 129 -8.72 20.29 2.79
C GLN A 129 -8.20 20.74 4.17
N LYS A 130 -7.40 19.90 4.82
CA LYS A 130 -6.78 20.23 6.10
C LYS A 130 -5.86 21.44 5.98
N LYS A 131 -4.99 21.47 4.97
CA LYS A 131 -4.11 22.62 4.69
C LYS A 131 -4.91 23.89 4.39
N ASP A 132 -6.01 23.80 3.67
CA ASP A 132 -6.88 24.94 3.39
C ASP A 132 -7.52 25.47 4.70
N VAL A 133 -8.01 24.59 5.56
CA VAL A 133 -8.55 24.96 6.88
C VAL A 133 -7.47 25.61 7.75
N GLU A 134 -6.28 25.02 7.83
CA GLU A 134 -5.16 25.60 8.58
C GLU A 134 -4.74 26.98 8.03
N ASN A 135 -4.71 27.14 6.70
CA ASN A 135 -4.41 28.40 6.04
C ASN A 135 -5.46 29.47 6.35
N THR A 136 -6.76 29.12 6.28
CA THR A 136 -7.84 30.05 6.65
C THR A 136 -7.78 30.46 8.13
N ASN A 137 -7.47 29.53 9.03
CA ASN A 137 -7.31 29.84 10.46
C ASN A 137 -6.13 30.79 10.69
N LEU A 138 -4.98 30.52 10.06
CA LEU A 138 -3.81 31.40 10.17
C LEU A 138 -4.09 32.80 9.61
N LYS A 139 -4.79 32.91 8.47
CA LYS A 139 -5.26 34.20 7.93
C LYS A 139 -6.17 34.93 8.91
N GLU A 140 -7.06 34.22 9.61
CA GLU A 140 -7.97 34.85 10.58
C GLU A 140 -7.24 35.33 11.84
N GLN A 141 -6.23 34.59 12.32
CA GLN A 141 -5.36 35.06 13.40
C GLN A 141 -4.62 36.35 13.00
N MET A 142 -4.03 36.36 11.80
CA MET A 142 -3.40 37.56 11.26
C MET A 142 -4.39 38.72 11.11
N ARG A 143 -5.63 38.45 10.65
CA ARG A 143 -6.67 39.48 10.54
C ARG A 143 -6.99 40.10 11.90
N PHE A 144 -7.08 39.28 12.94
CA PHE A 144 -7.33 39.76 14.30
C PHE A 144 -6.18 40.66 14.79
N GLU A 145 -4.94 40.23 14.64
CA GLU A 145 -3.75 41.01 15.03
C GLU A 145 -3.68 42.33 14.27
N VAL A 146 -3.83 42.30 12.95
CA VAL A 146 -3.80 43.50 12.11
C VAL A 146 -4.92 44.45 12.50
N ARG A 147 -6.17 43.98 12.67
CA ARG A 147 -7.28 44.83 13.12
C ARG A 147 -7.02 45.46 14.48
N LYS A 148 -6.39 44.72 15.40
CA LYS A 148 -6.01 45.25 16.71
C LYS A 148 -4.99 46.38 16.60
N GLU A 149 -3.96 46.23 15.77
CA GLU A 149 -2.98 47.30 15.54
C GLU A 149 -3.59 48.50 14.79
N LEU A 150 -4.40 48.24 13.76
CA LEU A 150 -5.12 49.29 13.02
C LEU A 150 -6.09 50.07 13.91
N SER A 151 -6.76 49.42 14.86
CA SER A 151 -7.61 50.09 15.85
C SER A 151 -6.82 51.08 16.71
N LYS A 152 -5.60 50.72 17.15
CA LYS A 152 -4.72 51.65 17.89
C LYS A 152 -4.33 52.85 17.02
N VAL A 153 -4.00 52.63 15.75
CA VAL A 153 -3.66 53.71 14.81
C VAL A 153 -4.88 54.62 14.61
N GLU A 154 -6.07 54.06 14.38
CA GLU A 154 -7.31 54.82 14.23
C GLU A 154 -7.64 55.66 15.47
N MET A 155 -7.43 55.13 16.69
CA MET A 155 -7.68 55.86 17.93
C MET A 155 -6.70 57.01 18.18
N THR A 156 -5.49 56.95 17.61
CA THR A 156 -4.44 57.98 17.79
C THR A 156 -4.45 59.04 16.69
N CYS A 157 -5.04 58.74 15.54
CA CYS A 157 -5.05 59.62 14.37
C CYS A 157 -6.31 60.50 14.32
N HIS A 158 -6.11 61.81 14.15
CA HIS A 158 -7.19 62.80 14.16
C HIS A 158 -7.57 63.28 12.75
N ASP A 159 -6.69 63.09 11.77
CA ASP A 159 -6.85 63.48 10.37
C ASP A 159 -6.25 62.43 9.40
N MET A 160 -6.46 62.61 8.09
CA MET A 160 -5.92 61.68 7.07
C MET A 160 -4.40 61.70 7.00
N ALA A 161 -3.74 62.82 7.27
CA ALA A 161 -2.29 62.93 7.20
C ALA A 161 -1.64 62.05 8.28
N SER A 162 -2.12 62.14 9.52
CA SER A 162 -1.66 61.34 10.65
C SER A 162 -1.90 59.85 10.41
N LEU A 163 -3.07 59.49 9.88
CA LEU A 163 -3.39 58.10 9.53
C LEU A 163 -2.39 57.55 8.49
N LEU A 164 -2.19 58.26 7.38
CA LEU A 164 -1.29 57.83 6.32
C LEU A 164 0.16 57.69 6.83
N CYS A 165 0.62 58.62 7.67
CA CYS A 165 1.91 58.53 8.35
C CYS A 165 1.99 57.31 9.29
N GLY A 166 0.95 57.05 10.09
CA GLY A 166 0.87 55.88 10.97
C GLY A 166 0.86 54.55 10.22
N LEU A 167 0.41 54.55 8.96
CA LEU A 167 0.46 53.41 8.03
C LEU A 167 1.79 53.33 7.26
N GLY A 168 2.76 54.19 7.56
CA GLY A 168 4.07 54.22 6.91
C GLY A 168 4.09 54.84 5.51
N ILE A 169 3.14 55.73 5.20
CA ILE A 169 3.14 56.56 4.00
C ILE A 169 3.57 57.98 4.39
N ILE A 170 4.65 58.45 3.78
CA ILE A 170 5.14 59.80 4.01
C ILE A 170 4.19 60.81 3.37
N VAL A 171 3.63 61.69 4.20
CA VAL A 171 2.92 62.92 3.80
C VAL A 171 3.90 64.07 4.04
N GLY A 172 4.04 65.01 3.11
CA GLY A 172 5.02 66.11 3.24
C GLY A 172 4.52 67.23 4.14
N ASP A 173 4.23 68.40 3.58
CA ASP A 173 3.77 69.61 4.26
C ASP A 173 2.35 69.52 4.84
N GLY A 174 1.64 68.41 4.60
CA GLY A 174 0.28 68.20 5.10
C GLY A 174 -0.78 69.03 4.37
N THR A 175 -0.44 69.67 3.25
CA THR A 175 -1.41 70.36 2.42
C THR A 175 -2.42 69.39 1.82
N SER A 176 -3.63 69.90 1.53
CA SER A 176 -4.71 69.12 0.95
C SER A 176 -4.30 68.36 -0.33
N HIS A 177 -3.40 68.94 -1.15
CA HIS A 177 -2.89 68.30 -2.35
C HIS A 177 -1.99 67.11 -2.03
N GLU A 178 -1.04 67.28 -1.11
CA GLU A 178 -0.12 66.22 -0.72
C GLU A 178 -0.82 65.05 -0.03
N VAL A 179 -1.80 65.33 0.84
CA VAL A 179 -2.64 64.30 1.46
C VAL A 179 -3.35 63.47 0.38
N ARG A 180 -3.87 64.09 -0.68
CA ARG A 180 -4.48 63.37 -1.82
C ARG A 180 -3.48 62.52 -2.60
N VAL A 181 -2.24 62.99 -2.78
CA VAL A 181 -1.18 62.23 -3.45
C VAL A 181 -0.76 61.03 -2.60
N ALA A 182 -0.53 61.24 -1.30
CA ALA A 182 -0.20 60.20 -0.34
C ALA A 182 -1.34 59.16 -0.23
N TYR A 183 -2.60 59.60 -0.23
CA TYR A 183 -3.77 58.72 -0.25
C TYR A 183 -3.77 57.80 -1.48
N ARG A 184 -3.59 58.35 -2.69
CA ARG A 184 -3.49 57.55 -3.92
C ARG A 184 -2.31 56.57 -3.88
N LYS A 185 -1.17 57.00 -3.33
CA LYS A 185 0.00 56.15 -3.13
C LYS A 185 -0.31 55.00 -2.16
N ALA A 186 -1.05 55.25 -1.09
CA ALA A 186 -1.47 54.24 -0.12
C ALA A 186 -2.40 53.21 -0.77
N LEU A 187 -3.40 53.64 -1.54
CA LEU A 187 -4.29 52.74 -2.28
C LEU A 187 -3.53 51.82 -3.23
N LEU A 188 -2.53 52.35 -3.93
CA LEU A 188 -1.67 51.57 -4.84
C LEU A 188 -0.70 50.64 -4.10
N LYS A 189 -0.27 50.99 -2.88
CA LYS A 189 0.63 50.15 -2.07
C LYS A 189 -0.13 48.98 -1.44
N PHE A 190 -1.34 49.23 -0.94
CA PHE A 190 -2.15 48.25 -0.22
C PHE A 190 -3.23 47.60 -1.09
N HIS A 191 -3.10 47.68 -2.42
CA HIS A 191 -4.08 47.06 -3.32
C HIS A 191 -4.01 45.52 -3.23
N PRO A 192 -5.14 44.81 -3.10
CA PRO A 192 -5.16 43.34 -3.01
C PRO A 192 -4.49 42.65 -4.21
N ASP A 193 -4.68 43.17 -5.43
CA ASP A 193 -4.02 42.59 -6.63
C ASP A 193 -2.50 42.67 -6.61
N ARG A 194 -1.91 43.57 -5.82
CA ARG A 194 -0.45 43.70 -5.70
C ARG A 194 0.14 42.80 -4.62
N SER A 195 -0.65 42.41 -3.62
CA SER A 195 -0.24 41.50 -2.55
C SER A 195 -0.68 40.05 -2.80
N SER A 196 -1.42 39.75 -3.87
CA SER A 196 -1.93 38.39 -4.13
C SER A 196 -0.85 37.30 -4.22
N GLN A 197 0.37 37.66 -4.65
CA GLN A 197 1.53 36.76 -4.72
C GLN A 197 2.48 36.88 -3.52
N SER A 198 2.23 37.80 -2.59
CA SER A 198 3.08 37.98 -1.40
C SER A 198 2.70 37.03 -0.27
N ASP A 199 3.45 37.07 0.83
CA ASP A 199 3.18 36.26 2.03
C ASP A 199 1.75 36.46 2.57
N LEU A 200 1.20 35.42 3.20
CA LEU A 200 -0.16 35.43 3.79
C LEU A 200 -0.37 36.64 4.71
N ARG A 201 0.64 36.99 5.50
CA ARG A 201 0.60 38.14 6.40
C ARG A 201 0.49 39.47 5.63
N GLN A 202 1.29 39.63 4.58
CA GLN A 202 1.26 40.84 3.76
C GLN A 202 -0.04 40.97 2.96
N GLN A 203 -0.63 39.86 2.52
CA GLN A 203 -1.96 39.83 1.91
C GLN A 203 -3.01 40.40 2.87
N VAL A 204 -3.05 39.86 4.09
CA VAL A 204 -4.01 40.28 5.13
C VAL A 204 -3.76 41.73 5.55
N GLU A 205 -2.51 42.12 5.75
CA GLU A 205 -2.13 43.50 6.10
C GLU A 205 -2.61 44.48 5.02
N ALA A 206 -2.33 44.20 3.74
CA ALA A 206 -2.78 45.05 2.64
C ALA A 206 -4.32 45.14 2.58
N GLU A 207 -5.03 44.02 2.69
CA GLU A 207 -6.50 43.99 2.66
C GLU A 207 -7.12 44.86 3.76
N GLU A 208 -6.67 44.69 5.00
CA GLU A 208 -7.23 45.42 6.15
C GLU A 208 -6.79 46.89 6.16
N MET A 209 -5.57 47.22 5.74
CA MET A 209 -5.13 48.61 5.54
C MET A 209 -5.93 49.31 4.45
N PHE A 210 -6.22 48.63 3.33
CA PHE A 210 -7.03 49.17 2.25
C PHE A 210 -8.47 49.46 2.72
N LYS A 211 -9.08 48.54 3.48
CA LYS A 211 -10.40 48.76 4.10
C LYS A 211 -10.41 49.97 5.03
N LEU A 212 -9.39 50.10 5.89
CA LEU A 212 -9.28 51.24 6.79
C LEU A 212 -9.13 52.56 6.03
N ILE A 213 -8.20 52.63 5.07
CA ILE A 213 -7.96 53.84 4.26
C ILE A 213 -9.23 54.26 3.52
N SER A 214 -9.97 53.29 2.96
CA SER A 214 -11.23 53.55 2.26
C SER A 214 -12.31 54.08 3.21
N ARG A 215 -12.49 53.46 4.39
CA ARG A 215 -13.43 53.95 5.42
C ARG A 215 -13.08 55.36 5.90
N MET A 216 -11.80 55.66 6.08
CA MET A 216 -11.34 56.95 6.61
C MET A 216 -11.42 58.07 5.57
N LYS A 217 -11.30 57.73 4.27
CA LYS A 217 -11.57 58.66 3.17
C LYS A 217 -12.96 59.28 3.32
N ASP A 218 -13.99 58.46 3.55
CA ASP A 218 -15.36 58.96 3.66
C ASP A 218 -15.56 59.85 4.89
N LYS A 219 -14.81 59.59 5.97
CA LYS A 219 -14.87 60.35 7.23
C LYS A 219 -14.19 61.73 7.15
N TYR A 220 -13.01 61.80 6.54
CA TYR A 220 -12.16 63.00 6.57
C TYR A 220 -12.05 63.73 5.24
N LEU A 221 -12.42 63.09 4.14
CA LEU A 221 -12.47 63.66 2.81
C LEU A 221 -13.86 63.45 2.16
N PRO A 222 -14.97 63.85 2.82
CA PRO A 222 -16.33 63.63 2.30
C PRO A 222 -16.63 64.41 1.01
N THR A 223 -15.80 65.38 0.66
CA THR A 223 -15.96 66.26 -0.52
C THR A 223 -15.23 65.74 -1.78
N LEU A 224 -14.79 64.47 -1.78
CA LEU A 224 -14.13 63.79 -2.91
C LEU A 224 -14.91 62.57 -3.43
#